data_AF-A0A9E0HLS8-F1
#
_entry.id   AF-A0A9E0HLS8-F1
#
_cell.length_a   1.000
_cell.length_b   1.000
_cell.length_c   1.000
_cell.angle_alpha   90.00
_cell.angle_beta   90.00
_cell.angle_gamma   90.00
#
_symmetry.space_group_name_H-M   'P 1'
#
loop_
_entity.id
_entity.type
_entity.pdbx_description
1 polymer ?
#
loop_
_entity_poly.entity_id
_entity_poly.type
_entity_poly.pdbx_seq_one_letter_code
_entity_poly.pdbx_strand_id
1 'polypeptide(L)'
;MIDRISGEVVEFLVRAGLPTAEPAVQQAPERRVPREEQQMRTSRTEVPEYAGGASSGAPQRAPQGAPTGGQRMPPPGPRPQPVQPVRVEKKAGRNDPCPCGSGKKFKNCHGAA
;
A
#
# COMPACT_ATOMS: atom_id res chain seq x y z
N MET A 1 -38.89 -23.11 -24.62
CA MET A 1 -38.82 -21.86 -23.84
C MET A 1 -37.38 -21.46 -23.61
N ILE A 2 -36.56 -22.35 -23.04
CA ILE A 2 -35.12 -22.15 -22.87
C ILE A 2 -34.42 -21.82 -24.20
N ASP A 3 -34.74 -22.51 -25.30
CA ASP A 3 -34.13 -22.25 -26.62
C ASP A 3 -34.45 -20.86 -27.21
N ARG A 4 -35.58 -20.26 -26.83
CA ARG A 4 -35.90 -18.87 -27.23
C ARG A 4 -35.07 -17.88 -26.44
N ILE A 5 -34.94 -18.11 -25.13
CA ILE A 5 -34.21 -17.24 -24.21
C ILE A 5 -32.71 -17.25 -24.56
N SER A 6 -32.15 -18.42 -24.88
CA SER A 6 -30.75 -18.50 -25.32
C SER A 6 -30.51 -17.78 -26.65
N GLY A 7 -31.46 -17.81 -27.58
CA GLY A 7 -31.40 -17.03 -28.82
C GLY A 7 -31.38 -15.52 -28.57
N GLU A 8 -32.30 -15.01 -27.74
CA GLU A 8 -32.38 -13.58 -27.41
C GLU A 8 -31.14 -13.06 -26.68
N VAL A 9 -30.57 -13.86 -25.76
CA VAL A 9 -29.36 -13.49 -25.03
C VAL A 9 -28.16 -13.40 -25.97
N VAL A 10 -28.02 -14.33 -26.92
CA VAL A 10 -26.93 -14.31 -27.89
C VAL A 10 -27.06 -13.11 -28.83
N GLU A 11 -28.27 -12.82 -29.32
CA GLU A 11 -28.51 -11.66 -30.19
C GLU A 11 -28.18 -10.34 -29.48
N PHE A 12 -28.57 -10.22 -28.20
CA PHE A 12 -28.23 -9.05 -27.38
C PHE A 12 -26.72 -8.91 -27.20
N LEU A 13 -26.01 -9.98 -26.85
CA LEU A 13 -24.55 -9.92 -26.62
C LEU A 13 -23.77 -9.57 -27.88
N VAL A 14 -24.24 -9.99 -29.05
CA VAL A 14 -23.60 -9.68 -30.35
C VAL A 14 -23.85 -8.23 -30.77
N ARG A 15 -25.05 -7.69 -30.52
CA ARG A 15 -25.43 -6.31 -30.89
C ARG A 15 -25.12 -5.27 -29.83
N ALA A 16 -24.98 -5.66 -28.58
CA ALA A 16 -24.53 -4.79 -27.51
C ALA A 16 -23.06 -4.49 -27.76
N GLY A 17 -22.78 -3.46 -28.56
CA GLY A 17 -21.44 -2.91 -28.74
C GLY A 17 -20.92 -2.47 -27.39
N LEU A 18 -20.19 -3.36 -26.71
CA LEU A 18 -19.55 -3.05 -25.44
C LEU A 18 -18.59 -1.90 -25.71
N PRO A 19 -18.72 -0.76 -25.01
CA PRO A 19 -17.73 0.30 -25.11
C PRO A 19 -16.40 -0.31 -24.67
N THR A 20 -15.51 -0.49 -25.63
CA THR A 20 -14.15 -0.94 -25.39
C THR A 20 -13.51 0.21 -24.64
N ALA A 21 -13.40 0.07 -23.32
CA ALA A 21 -12.74 1.04 -22.48
C ALA A 21 -11.33 1.23 -23.03
N GLU A 22 -11.08 2.41 -23.61
CA GLU A 22 -9.74 2.79 -24.03
C GLU A 22 -8.80 2.64 -22.83
N PRO A 23 -7.63 2.00 -22.99
CA PRO A 23 -6.66 1.91 -21.91
C PRO A 23 -6.00 3.28 -21.74
N ALA A 24 -6.72 4.25 -21.18
CA ALA A 24 -6.15 5.45 -20.59
C ALA A 24 -5.47 5.05 -19.29
N VAL A 25 -4.37 4.28 -19.41
CA VAL A 25 -3.44 4.02 -18.31
C VAL A 25 -2.72 5.34 -18.07
N GLN A 26 -3.32 6.18 -17.24
CA GLN A 26 -2.63 7.31 -16.62
C GLN A 26 -1.56 6.69 -15.74
N GLN A 27 -0.31 6.74 -16.21
CA GLN A 27 0.85 6.29 -15.46
C GLN A 27 0.87 7.07 -14.15
N ALA A 28 0.66 6.36 -13.04
CA ALA A 28 0.75 6.95 -11.71
C ALA A 28 2.19 7.48 -11.53
N PRO A 29 2.38 8.75 -11.12
CA PRO A 29 3.72 9.30 -10.95
C PRO A 29 4.48 8.48 -9.92
N GLU A 30 5.69 8.06 -10.26
CA GLU A 30 6.58 7.36 -9.33
C GLU A 30 6.74 8.20 -8.06
N ARG A 31 6.31 7.61 -6.94
CA ARG A 31 6.50 8.19 -5.62
C ARG A 31 7.99 8.15 -5.31
N ARG A 32 8.70 9.24 -5.62
CA ARG A 32 10.08 9.46 -5.19
C ARG A 32 10.12 9.40 -3.67
N VAL A 33 10.61 8.28 -3.14
CA VAL A 33 10.99 8.17 -1.74
C VAL A 33 12.17 9.11 -1.50
N PRO A 34 12.05 10.11 -0.61
CA PRO A 34 13.23 10.81 -0.12
C PRO A 34 14.07 9.76 0.62
N ARG A 35 15.27 9.49 0.10
CA ARG A 35 16.30 8.77 0.83
C ARG A 35 16.78 9.71 1.93
N GLU A 36 16.00 9.80 2.99
CA GLU A 36 16.43 10.41 4.24
C GLU A 36 17.43 9.42 4.84
N GLU A 37 18.71 9.70 4.60
CA GLU A 37 19.83 9.00 5.21
C GLU A 37 19.60 8.95 6.72
N GLN A 38 19.17 7.79 7.20
CA GLN A 38 19.20 7.43 8.60
C GLN A 38 20.65 7.50 9.05
N GLN A 39 21.04 8.68 9.51
CA GLN A 39 22.24 8.92 10.30
C GLN A 39 22.06 8.17 11.62
N MET A 40 22.33 6.86 11.59
CA MET A 40 22.45 6.05 12.78
C MET A 40 23.68 6.50 13.55
N ARG A 41 23.50 7.45 14.47
CA ARG A 41 24.44 7.66 15.57
C ARG A 41 24.26 6.51 16.55
N THR A 42 25.09 5.48 16.46
CA THR A 42 25.26 4.55 17.58
C THR A 42 26.14 5.25 18.60
N SER A 43 25.59 5.59 19.76
CA SER A 43 26.37 6.03 20.90
C SER A 43 27.20 4.83 21.38
N ARG A 44 28.43 4.71 20.87
CA ARG A 44 29.46 3.86 21.46
C ARG A 44 29.84 4.50 22.79
N THR A 45 29.21 4.07 23.87
CA THR A 45 29.62 4.44 25.23
C THR A 45 30.95 3.77 25.52
N GLU A 46 32.02 4.54 25.45
CA GLU A 46 33.33 4.19 25.98
C GLU A 46 33.24 4.04 27.52
N VAL A 47 33.58 2.84 28.02
CA VAL A 47 33.72 2.55 29.45
C VAL A 47 35.11 3.01 29.89
N PRO A 48 35.24 3.93 30.88
CA PRO A 48 36.53 4.30 31.41
C PRO A 48 37.03 3.23 32.38
N GLU A 49 38.27 2.80 32.15
CA GLU A 49 39.07 1.98 33.05
C GLU A 49 39.42 2.78 34.32
N TYR A 50 39.28 2.12 35.46
CA TYR A 50 39.41 2.61 36.83
C TYR A 50 40.70 3.40 37.13
N ALA A 51 40.61 4.50 37.90
CA ALA A 51 41.63 4.90 38.88
C ALA A 51 41.14 6.07 39.78
N GLY A 52 40.95 5.77 41.07
CA GLY A 52 41.42 6.60 42.19
C GLY A 52 40.79 7.98 42.47
N GLY A 53 40.08 8.07 43.60
CA GLY A 53 40.43 9.07 44.64
C GLY A 53 39.66 10.39 44.71
N ALA A 54 38.90 10.51 45.79
CA ALA A 54 38.74 11.70 46.66
C ALA A 54 37.95 12.96 46.20
N SER A 55 36.82 13.12 46.92
CA SER A 55 36.33 14.33 47.62
C SER A 55 35.80 15.57 46.88
N SER A 56 34.54 15.86 47.26
CA SER A 56 33.96 17.16 47.66
C SER A 56 33.62 18.23 46.61
N GLY A 57 32.34 18.64 46.60
CA GLY A 57 31.90 19.97 46.14
C GLY A 57 30.56 19.99 45.38
N ALA A 58 29.48 20.42 46.03
CA ALA A 58 28.18 20.75 45.41
C ALA A 58 28.15 22.23 44.91
N PRO A 59 27.00 22.82 44.47
CA PRO A 59 26.23 22.60 43.22
C PRO A 59 25.79 23.92 42.49
N GLN A 60 25.64 24.03 41.16
CA GLN A 60 24.95 25.22 40.58
C GLN A 60 24.18 25.04 39.25
N ARG A 61 22.85 25.22 39.37
CA ARG A 61 21.83 25.98 38.59
C ARG A 61 21.73 25.94 37.04
N ALA A 62 20.46 25.81 36.61
CA ALA A 62 19.92 26.00 35.26
C ALA A 62 19.95 27.46 34.75
N PRO A 63 19.65 27.67 33.45
CA PRO A 63 18.42 28.40 33.15
C PRO A 63 17.58 27.83 32.00
N GLN A 64 16.31 28.16 32.07
CA GLN A 64 15.24 27.89 31.12
C GLN A 64 15.31 28.90 29.96
N GLY A 65 14.98 28.46 28.74
CA GLY A 65 14.78 29.33 27.58
C GLY A 65 13.67 28.77 26.70
N ALA A 66 12.54 29.48 26.65
CA ALA A 66 11.40 29.17 25.80
C ALA A 66 11.54 29.85 24.42
N PRO A 67 11.04 29.24 23.33
CA PRO A 67 10.71 30.00 22.13
C PRO A 67 9.18 30.19 22.03
N THR A 68 8.74 31.42 22.24
CA THR A 68 7.46 31.94 21.76
C THR A 68 7.61 32.30 20.28
N GLY A 69 6.84 31.64 19.41
CA GLY A 69 6.84 31.92 17.98
C GLY A 69 5.62 31.30 17.31
N GLY A 70 4.45 31.90 17.54
CA GLY A 70 3.18 31.46 16.97
C GLY A 70 3.10 31.80 15.47
N GLN A 71 3.37 30.83 14.61
CA GLN A 71 3.04 30.89 13.19
C GLN A 71 1.63 30.32 13.01
N ARG A 72 0.69 31.13 12.50
CA ARG A 72 -0.71 30.77 12.29
C ARG A 72 -0.84 29.99 10.98
N MET A 73 -1.22 28.71 11.07
CA MET A 73 -1.40 27.83 9.90
C MET A 73 -2.77 28.07 9.23
N PRO A 74 -2.87 28.11 7.89
CA PRO A 74 -4.14 28.28 7.18
C PRO A 74 -5.04 27.04 7.30
N PRO A 75 -6.37 27.17 7.11
CA PRO A 75 -7.31 26.07 7.26
C PRO A 75 -7.10 24.98 6.19
N PRO A 76 -7.28 23.69 6.54
CA PRO A 76 -7.14 22.59 5.60
C PRO A 76 -8.25 22.63 4.54
N GLY A 77 -7.87 22.56 3.27
CA GLY A 77 -8.79 22.42 2.14
C GLY A 77 -9.57 21.09 2.15
N PRO A 78 -10.56 20.93 1.25
CA PRO A 78 -11.41 19.74 1.19
C PRO A 78 -10.55 18.48 0.99
N ARG A 79 -10.75 17.52 1.90
CA ARG A 79 -9.98 16.25 1.90
C ARG A 79 -10.55 15.33 0.81
N PRO A 80 -9.69 14.70 -0.02
CA PRO A 80 -10.15 13.72 -0.99
C PRO A 80 -10.82 12.54 -0.28
N GLN A 81 -11.98 12.13 -0.79
CA GLN A 81 -12.75 11.02 -0.24
C GLN A 81 -11.97 9.70 -0.37
N PRO A 82 -11.99 8.82 0.64
CA PRO A 82 -11.28 7.55 0.58
C PRO A 82 -11.91 6.64 -0.49
N VAL A 83 -11.12 6.29 -1.52
CA VAL A 83 -11.49 5.30 -2.52
C VAL A 83 -11.42 3.92 -1.88
N GLN A 84 -12.50 3.14 -1.97
CA GLN A 84 -12.53 1.80 -1.41
C GLN A 84 -11.66 0.85 -2.26
N PRO A 85 -10.90 -0.08 -1.63
CA PRO A 85 -10.06 -1.01 -2.37
C PRO A 85 -10.91 -2.02 -3.15
N VAL A 86 -10.60 -2.17 -4.44
CA VAL A 86 -11.21 -3.16 -5.32
C VAL A 86 -10.79 -4.56 -4.84
N ARG A 87 -11.77 -5.39 -4.46
CA ARG A 87 -11.54 -6.79 -4.07
C ARG A 87 -11.47 -7.64 -5.33
N VAL A 88 -10.27 -8.12 -5.66
CA VAL A 88 -10.06 -9.05 -6.77
C VAL A 88 -10.37 -10.46 -6.29
N GLU A 89 -11.17 -11.21 -7.03
CA GLU A 89 -11.37 -12.63 -6.74
C GLU A 89 -10.08 -13.43 -6.91
N LYS A 90 -9.93 -14.48 -6.09
CA LYS A 90 -8.75 -15.36 -6.11
C LYS A 90 -8.74 -16.16 -7.41
N LYS A 91 -7.71 -15.94 -8.24
CA LYS A 91 -7.46 -16.75 -9.44
C LYS A 91 -7.21 -18.21 -9.03
N ALA A 92 -7.87 -19.14 -9.73
CA ALA A 92 -7.66 -20.57 -9.52
C ALA A 92 -6.20 -20.95 -9.79
N GLY A 93 -5.57 -21.65 -8.85
CA GLY A 93 -4.21 -22.14 -9.00
C GLY A 93 -4.13 -23.23 -10.06
N ARG A 94 -2.95 -23.41 -10.65
CA ARG A 94 -2.71 -24.36 -11.75
C ARG A 94 -3.17 -25.80 -11.44
N ASN A 95 -3.14 -26.22 -10.18
CA ASN A 95 -3.53 -27.57 -9.75
C ASN A 95 -4.90 -27.64 -9.05
N ASP A 96 -5.58 -26.51 -8.81
CA ASP A 96 -6.89 -26.48 -8.15
C ASP A 96 -7.98 -27.12 -9.02
N PRO A 97 -9.11 -27.56 -8.43
CA PRO A 97 -10.26 -28.01 -9.21
C PRO A 97 -10.68 -26.91 -10.19
N CYS A 98 -10.88 -27.28 -11.45
CA CYS A 98 -11.23 -26.33 -12.48
C CYS A 98 -12.63 -25.73 -12.21
N PRO A 99 -12.79 -24.39 -12.26
CA PRO A 99 -14.05 -23.73 -11.91
C PRO A 99 -15.21 -24.06 -12.86
N CYS A 100 -14.95 -24.76 -13.97
CA CYS A 100 -15.97 -25.28 -14.88
C CYS A 100 -16.69 -26.54 -14.35
N GLY A 101 -16.34 -27.03 -13.16
CA GLY A 101 -17.00 -28.19 -12.54
C GLY A 101 -16.62 -29.55 -13.13
N SER A 102 -15.57 -29.66 -13.96
CA SER A 102 -15.20 -30.94 -14.59
C SER A 102 -14.50 -31.94 -13.65
N GLY A 103 -14.20 -31.54 -12.41
CA GLY A 103 -13.42 -32.34 -11.44
C GLY A 103 -11.92 -32.47 -11.79
N LYS A 104 -11.47 -31.96 -12.94
CA LYS A 104 -10.07 -31.99 -13.38
C LYS A 104 -9.29 -30.82 -12.77
N LYS A 105 -7.99 -30.98 -12.60
CA LYS A 105 -7.07 -29.89 -12.21
C LYS A 105 -7.09 -28.80 -13.28
N PHE A 106 -7.03 -27.52 -12.89
CA PHE A 106 -7.12 -26.36 -13.79
C PHE A 106 -6.18 -26.47 -15.01
N LYS A 107 -4.93 -26.89 -14.78
CA LYS A 107 -3.92 -27.13 -15.84
C LYS A 107 -4.26 -28.16 -16.90
N ASN A 108 -5.16 -29.10 -16.58
CA ASN A 108 -5.57 -30.18 -17.47
C ASN A 108 -6.93 -29.88 -18.10
N CYS A 109 -7.42 -28.65 -17.96
CA CYS A 109 -8.72 -28.21 -18.43
C CYS A 109 -8.56 -26.80 -19.03
N HIS A 110 -9.07 -25.75 -18.39
CA HIS A 110 -9.03 -24.38 -18.91
C HIS A 110 -7.67 -23.68 -18.78
N GLY A 111 -6.72 -24.29 -18.06
CA GLY A 111 -5.32 -23.85 -17.96
C GLY A 111 -4.36 -24.73 -18.76
N ALA A 112 -4.88 -25.60 -19.63
CA ALA A 112 -4.08 -26.29 -20.64
C ALA A 112 -3.89 -25.31 -21.81
N ALA A 113 -2.66 -24.83 -21.98
CA ALA A 113 -2.24 -24.18 -23.22
C ALA A 113 -2.01 -25.26 -24.30
#